data_AF-A0A424KI34-F1
#
_entry.id   AF-A0A424KI34-F1
#
_cell.length_a   1.000
_cell.length_b   1.000
_cell.length_c   1.000
_cell.angle_alpha   90.00
_cell.angle_beta   90.00
_cell.angle_gamma   90.00
#
_symmetry.space_group_name_H-M   'P 1'
#
loop_
_entity.id
_entity.type
_entity.pdbx_description
1 polymer ?
#
loop_
_entity_poly.entity_id
_entity_poly.type
_entity_poly.pdbx_seq_one_letter_code
_entity_poly.pdbx_strand_id
1 'polypeptide(L)'
;TVLVFEIDPGQFVESFRTGDPETALPAVVAVFVTATIAGVAEVFFARSIGKALVGGQVTALDGSSASMVQRGLRATLKLVVLLLPPLGFLVFIDPVGRGMSELLSRTCVAARPASEAPPAGSDEGDSTSPPADD
;
A
#
# COMPACT_ATOMS: atom_id res chain seq x y z
N THR A 1 -10.29 -23.68 -10.40
CA THR A 1 -9.54 -23.99 -9.16
C THR A 1 -10.26 -23.34 -8.00
N VAL A 2 -10.84 -24.14 -7.11
CA VAL A 2 -11.49 -23.63 -5.89
C VAL A 2 -10.42 -23.67 -4.79
N LEU A 3 -10.04 -22.51 -4.25
CA LEU A 3 -9.13 -22.40 -3.12
C LEU A 3 -9.96 -22.49 -1.85
N VAL A 4 -9.90 -23.63 -1.17
CA VAL A 4 -10.49 -23.83 0.16
C VAL A 4 -9.39 -23.58 1.17
N PHE A 5 -9.54 -22.54 1.99
CA PHE A 5 -8.63 -22.24 3.08
C PHE A 5 -9.24 -22.76 4.38
N GLU A 6 -8.70 -23.86 4.93
CA GLU A 6 -8.98 -24.25 6.31
C GLU A 6 -8.25 -23.28 7.24
N ILE A 7 -9.00 -22.37 7.88
CA ILE A 7 -8.45 -21.44 8.85
C ILE A 7 -8.85 -21.96 10.23
N ASP A 8 -7.92 -22.63 10.91
CA ASP A 8 -8.05 -22.91 12.34
C ASP A 8 -7.73 -21.62 13.12
N PRO A 9 -8.68 -21.05 13.89
CA PRO A 9 -8.46 -19.81 14.64
C PRO A 9 -7.33 -19.92 15.67
N GLY A 10 -7.05 -21.11 16.22
CA GLY A 10 -5.93 -21.33 17.15
C GLY A 10 -4.59 -21.22 16.44
N GLN A 11 -4.44 -21.92 15.31
CA GLN A 11 -3.24 -21.84 14.49
C GLN A 11 -3.04 -20.47 13.87
N PHE A 12 -4.12 -19.79 13.47
CA PHE A 12 -4.05 -18.43 12.95
C PHE A 12 -3.41 -17.49 13.98
N VAL A 13 -3.85 -17.51 15.25
CA VAL A 13 -3.28 -16.65 16.29
C VAL A 13 -1.83 -17.01 16.61
N GLU A 14 -1.49 -18.29 16.61
CA GLU A 14 -0.13 -18.77 16.88
C GLU A 14 0.83 -18.43 15.73
N SER A 15 0.40 -18.64 14.48
CA SER A 15 1.13 -18.23 13.27
C SER A 15 1.25 -16.71 13.14
N PHE A 16 0.23 -15.96 13.57
CA PHE A 16 0.31 -14.49 13.70
C PHE A 16 1.37 -14.08 14.71
N ARG A 17 1.55 -14.85 15.79
CA ARG A 17 2.58 -14.59 16.80
C ARG A 17 3.98 -14.97 16.31
N THR A 18 4.11 -16.01 15.48
CA THR A 18 5.42 -16.45 14.94
C THR A 18 5.86 -15.68 13.69
N GLY A 19 4.97 -14.86 13.11
CA GLY A 19 5.29 -14.04 11.94
C GLY A 19 5.46 -14.86 10.67
N ASP A 20 4.62 -15.86 10.46
CA ASP A 20 4.66 -16.61 9.21
C ASP A 20 3.85 -15.87 8.11
N PRO A 21 4.48 -15.43 7.01
CA PRO A 21 3.79 -14.69 5.95
C PRO A 21 2.79 -15.55 5.17
N GLU A 22 2.96 -16.88 5.12
CA GLU A 22 2.05 -17.76 4.36
C GLU A 22 0.66 -17.84 4.99
N THR A 23 0.54 -17.59 6.29
CA THR A 23 -0.72 -17.62 7.06
C THR A 23 -1.48 -16.30 7.04
N ALA A 24 -0.84 -15.18 6.67
CA ALA A 24 -1.50 -13.88 6.53
C ALA A 24 -2.31 -13.75 5.22
N LEU A 25 -1.90 -14.46 4.18
CA LEU A 25 -2.49 -14.36 2.84
C LEU A 25 -4.00 -14.69 2.80
N PRO A 26 -4.50 -15.78 3.42
CA PRO A 26 -5.93 -16.10 3.41
C PRO A 26 -6.79 -15.00 4.06
N ALA A 27 -6.31 -14.40 5.16
CA ALA A 27 -7.01 -13.31 5.83
C ALA A 27 -7.02 -12.03 4.98
N VAL A 28 -5.89 -11.67 4.35
CA VAL A 28 -5.82 -10.53 3.43
C VAL A 28 -6.81 -10.71 2.27
N VAL A 29 -6.85 -11.90 1.67
CA VAL A 29 -7.79 -12.21 0.58
C VAL A 29 -9.24 -12.14 1.07
N ALA A 30 -9.56 -12.72 2.23
CA ALA A 30 -10.90 -12.68 2.79
C ALA A 30 -11.37 -11.23 3.08
N VAL A 31 -10.50 -10.41 3.67
CA VAL A 31 -10.78 -8.98 3.93
C VAL A 31 -10.99 -8.24 2.62
N PHE A 32 -10.11 -8.44 1.63
CA PHE A 32 -10.19 -7.76 0.34
C PHE A 32 -11.49 -8.09 -0.39
N VAL A 33 -11.84 -9.38 -0.52
CA VAL A 33 -13.06 -9.84 -1.19
C VAL A 33 -14.30 -9.30 -0.48
N THR A 34 -14.37 -9.44 0.84
CA THR A 34 -15.52 -8.99 1.64
C THR A 34 -15.71 -7.48 1.55
N ALA A 35 -14.63 -6.71 1.73
CA ALA A 35 -14.67 -5.26 1.68
C ALA A 35 -15.04 -4.74 0.28
N THR A 36 -14.57 -5.41 -0.78
CA THR A 36 -14.90 -5.09 -2.17
C THR A 36 -16.40 -5.32 -2.45
N ILE A 37 -16.92 -6.52 -2.14
CA ILE A 37 -18.35 -6.82 -2.35
C ILE A 37 -19.23 -5.84 -1.56
N ALA A 38 -18.90 -5.60 -0.29
CA ALA A 38 -19.61 -4.65 0.54
C ALA A 38 -19.50 -3.21 -0.01
N GLY A 39 -18.34 -2.83 -0.54
CA GLY A 39 -18.10 -1.52 -1.14
C GLY A 39 -18.91 -1.30 -2.41
N VAL A 40 -18.93 -2.26 -3.32
CA VAL A 40 -19.75 -2.22 -4.54
C VAL A 40 -21.22 -2.07 -4.18
N ALA A 41 -21.74 -2.91 -3.27
CA ALA A 41 -23.12 -2.79 -2.80
C ALA A 41 -23.41 -1.40 -2.19
N GLU A 42 -22.47 -0.87 -1.40
CA GLU A 42 -22.59 0.44 -0.77
C GLU A 42 -22.64 1.59 -1.81
N VAL A 43 -21.81 1.53 -2.86
CA VAL A 43 -21.79 2.53 -3.94
C VAL A 43 -23.09 2.56 -4.72
N PHE A 44 -23.68 1.39 -5.04
CA PHE A 44 -24.91 1.35 -5.82
C PHE A 44 -26.16 1.56 -4.97
N PHE A 45 -26.25 0.91 -3.81
CA PHE A 45 -27.48 0.88 -3.02
C PHE A 45 -27.48 1.79 -1.79
N ALA A 46 -26.38 2.51 -1.51
CA ALA A 46 -26.17 3.27 -0.28
C ALA A 46 -26.23 2.39 0.99
N ARG A 47 -26.20 1.07 0.83
CA ARG A 47 -26.32 0.07 1.90
C ARG A 47 -25.53 -1.18 1.51
N SER A 48 -24.85 -1.76 2.49
CA SER A 48 -24.34 -3.13 2.42
C SER A 48 -25.34 -4.09 3.06
N ILE A 49 -25.18 -5.40 2.88
CA ILE A 49 -26.08 -6.42 3.46
C ILE A 49 -26.26 -6.22 4.97
N GLY A 50 -25.16 -6.06 5.72
CA GLY A 50 -25.23 -5.84 7.16
C GLY A 50 -25.95 -4.55 7.56
N LYS A 51 -25.81 -3.48 6.78
CA LYS A 51 -26.54 -2.21 7.00
C LYS A 51 -28.03 -2.37 6.70
N ALA A 52 -28.37 -3.09 5.63
CA ALA A 52 -29.75 -3.35 5.26
C ALA A 52 -30.50 -4.13 6.36
N LEU A 53 -29.84 -5.10 7.01
CA LEU A 53 -30.43 -5.90 8.09
C LEU A 53 -30.80 -5.07 9.33
N VAL A 54 -30.07 -4.00 9.61
CA VAL A 54 -30.33 -3.11 10.75
C VAL A 54 -31.11 -1.84 10.36
N GLY A 55 -31.63 -1.76 9.14
CA GLY A 55 -32.29 -0.55 8.61
C GLY A 55 -31.35 0.64 8.41
N GLY A 56 -30.03 0.41 8.42
CA GLY A 56 -29.00 1.42 8.24
C GLY A 56 -28.75 1.75 6.78
N GLN A 57 -28.34 3.00 6.52
CA GLN A 57 -27.92 3.49 5.21
C GLN A 57 -26.75 4.46 5.34
N VAL A 58 -26.06 4.71 4.23
CA VAL A 58 -24.95 5.66 4.16
C VAL A 58 -25.48 7.04 3.78
N THR A 59 -25.33 7.99 4.68
CA THR A 59 -25.64 9.40 4.48
C THR A 59 -24.37 10.24 4.47
N ALA A 60 -24.47 11.46 3.95
CA ALA A 60 -23.44 12.47 4.14
C ALA A 60 -23.43 12.95 5.60
N LEU A 61 -22.37 13.65 6.00
CA LEU A 61 -22.16 14.10 7.38
C LEU A 61 -23.15 15.17 7.82
N ASP A 62 -23.73 15.91 6.86
CA ASP A 62 -24.81 16.87 7.06
C ASP A 62 -26.20 16.22 7.13
N GLY A 63 -26.28 14.88 7.04
CA GLY A 63 -27.53 14.13 7.03
C GLY A 63 -28.20 14.02 5.66
N SER A 64 -27.66 14.65 4.62
CA SER A 64 -28.17 14.54 3.25
C SER A 64 -27.81 13.20 2.59
N SER A 65 -28.31 12.95 1.38
CA SER A 65 -27.98 11.75 0.62
C SER A 65 -26.54 11.78 0.12
N ALA A 66 -25.78 10.72 0.42
CA ALA A 66 -24.39 10.64 -0.03
C ALA A 66 -24.32 10.38 -1.55
N SER A 67 -23.49 11.17 -2.24
CA SER A 67 -23.25 10.96 -3.67
C SER A 67 -22.53 9.63 -3.93
N MET A 68 -22.61 9.11 -5.16
CA MET A 68 -21.90 7.87 -5.52
C MET A 68 -20.39 8.00 -5.34
N VAL A 69 -19.82 9.18 -5.66
CA VAL A 69 -18.39 9.46 -5.49
C VAL A 69 -17.99 9.45 -4.01
N GLN A 70 -18.78 10.06 -3.13
CA GLN A 70 -18.54 10.03 -1.68
C GLN A 70 -18.60 8.60 -1.13
N ARG A 71 -19.58 7.81 -1.58
CA ARG A 71 -19.71 6.39 -1.19
C ARG A 71 -18.53 5.56 -1.70
N GLY A 72 -18.06 5.82 -2.92
CA GLY A 72 -16.89 5.17 -3.50
C GLY A 72 -15.62 5.49 -2.73
N LEU A 73 -15.35 6.77 -2.46
CA LEU A 73 -14.19 7.20 -1.66
C LEU A 73 -14.22 6.56 -0.26
N ARG A 74 -15.39 6.55 0.39
CA ARG A 74 -15.57 5.87 1.69
C ARG A 74 -15.25 4.38 1.61
N ALA A 75 -15.72 3.69 0.58
CA ALA A 75 -15.46 2.26 0.40
C ALA A 75 -13.96 1.97 0.19
N THR A 76 -13.27 2.80 -0.61
CA THR A 76 -11.82 2.69 -0.83
C THR A 76 -11.04 2.96 0.45
N LEU A 77 -11.35 4.04 1.17
CA LEU A 77 -10.69 4.35 2.44
C LEU A 77 -10.92 3.25 3.48
N LYS A 78 -12.14 2.71 3.55
CA LYS A 78 -12.45 1.55 4.40
C LYS A 78 -11.59 0.33 4.05
N LEU A 79 -11.40 0.05 2.76
CA LEU A 79 -10.54 -1.04 2.30
C LEU A 79 -9.08 -0.83 2.73
N VAL A 80 -8.54 0.36 2.53
CA VAL A 80 -7.17 0.72 2.95
C VAL A 80 -7.00 0.55 4.45
N VAL A 81 -7.93 1.09 5.24
CA VAL A 81 -7.91 0.98 6.72
C VAL A 81 -7.99 -0.48 7.18
N LEU A 82 -8.80 -1.32 6.53
CA LEU A 82 -8.92 -2.74 6.88
C LEU A 82 -7.69 -3.56 6.48
N LEU A 83 -6.98 -3.16 5.42
CA LEU A 83 -5.77 -3.83 4.97
C LEU A 83 -4.51 -3.35 5.71
N LEU A 84 -4.55 -2.18 6.36
CA LEU A 84 -3.41 -1.59 7.05
C LEU A 84 -2.83 -2.47 8.16
N PRO A 85 -3.63 -3.09 9.06
CA PRO A 85 -3.10 -4.01 10.06
C PRO A 85 -2.38 -5.21 9.44
N PRO A 86 -2.99 -6.05 8.58
CA PRO A 86 -2.26 -7.20 8.03
C PRO A 86 -1.06 -6.80 7.17
N LEU A 87 -1.11 -5.69 6.44
CA LEU A 87 0.04 -5.19 5.65
C LEU A 87 1.15 -4.60 6.53
N GLY A 88 0.79 -3.85 7.57
CA GLY A 88 1.75 -3.24 8.50
C GLY A 88 2.52 -4.30 9.28
N PHE A 89 1.83 -5.35 9.74
CA PHE A 89 2.48 -6.48 10.41
C PHE A 89 3.43 -7.25 9.47
N LEU A 90 3.10 -7.42 8.19
CA LEU A 90 4.01 -8.05 7.21
C LEU A 90 5.35 -7.30 7.07
N VAL A 91 5.36 -5.97 7.21
CA VAL A 91 6.59 -5.16 7.19
C VAL A 91 7.41 -5.30 8.47
N PHE A 92 6.76 -5.48 9.64
CA PHE A 92 7.46 -5.72 10.91
C PHE A 92 8.06 -7.12 11.02
N ILE A 93 7.59 -8.06 10.21
CA ILE A 93 8.00 -9.47 10.25
C ILE A 93 9.19 -9.75 9.31
N ASP A 94 9.47 -8.92 8.30
CA ASP A 94 10.65 -9.10 7.44
C ASP A 94 11.93 -8.66 8.19
N PRO A 95 12.83 -9.59 8.57
CA PRO A 95 14.05 -9.29 9.30
C PRO A 95 15.07 -8.47 8.49
N VAL A 96 14.87 -8.31 7.17
CA VAL A 96 15.72 -7.51 6.29
C VAL A 96 15.22 -6.06 6.18
N GLY A 97 14.07 -5.73 6.79
CA GLY A 97 13.49 -4.39 6.78
C GLY A 97 13.05 -3.91 5.40
N ARG A 98 12.85 -4.84 4.43
CA ARG A 98 12.39 -4.49 3.09
C ARG A 98 10.90 -4.23 3.12
N GLY A 99 10.47 -3.14 2.49
CA GLY A 99 9.05 -2.83 2.37
C GLY A 99 8.35 -3.82 1.44
N MET A 100 7.06 -4.10 1.67
CA MET A 100 6.22 -4.86 0.72
C MET A 100 6.25 -4.27 -0.69
N SER A 101 6.39 -2.94 -0.82
CA SER A 101 6.57 -2.28 -2.11
C SER A 101 7.83 -2.74 -2.84
N GLU A 102 8.95 -2.97 -2.15
CA GLU A 102 10.22 -3.42 -2.70
C GLU A 102 10.15 -4.90 -3.10
N LEU A 103 9.51 -5.74 -2.27
CA LEU A 103 9.29 -7.15 -2.57
C LEU A 103 8.35 -7.34 -3.77
N LEU A 104 7.24 -6.60 -3.83
CA LEU A 104 6.27 -6.69 -4.91
C LEU A 104 6.80 -6.11 -6.23
N SER A 105 7.53 -4.99 -6.16
CA SER A 105 8.13 -4.39 -7.35
C SER A 105 9.45 -5.04 -7.77
N ARG A 106 10.00 -5.95 -6.93
CA ARG A 106 11.35 -6.52 -7.07
C ARG A 106 12.43 -5.43 -7.23
N THR A 107 12.27 -4.31 -6.54
CA THR A 107 13.23 -3.21 -6.55
C THR A 107 13.96 -3.13 -5.21
N CYS A 108 15.15 -2.52 -5.19
CA CYS A 108 15.87 -2.20 -3.97
C CYS A 108 16.45 -0.78 -4.08
N VAL A 109 16.41 -0.03 -2.98
CA VAL A 109 17.04 1.29 -2.91
C VAL A 109 18.51 1.10 -2.55
N ALA A 110 19.40 1.26 -3.53
CA ALA A 110 20.84 1.29 -3.28
C ALA A 110 21.30 2.73 -3.01
N ALA A 111 22.11 2.93 -1.97
CA ALA A 111 22.78 4.20 -1.76
C ALA A 111 23.79 4.44 -2.91
N ARG A 112 23.76 5.65 -3.49
CA ARG A 112 24.74 6.04 -4.52
C ARG A 112 26.14 6.02 -3.90
N PRO A 113 27.11 5.29 -4.46
CA PRO A 113 28.49 5.37 -3.98
C PRO A 113 28.98 6.81 -4.16
N ALA A 114 29.51 7.40 -3.08
CA ALA A 114 29.99 8.78 -3.05
C ALA A 114 31.21 9.07 -3.96
N SER A 115 31.62 8.11 -4.80
CA SER A 115 32.83 8.16 -5.62
C SER A 115 32.60 8.67 -7.06
N GLU A 116 31.39 9.13 -7.40
CA GLU A 116 31.11 9.70 -8.72
C GLU A 116 30.56 11.11 -8.58
N ALA A 117 31.40 11.96 -7.98
CA ALA A 117 31.37 13.40 -8.21
C ALA A 117 32.03 13.64 -9.58
N PRO A 118 31.34 14.25 -10.57
CA PRO A 118 32.00 14.67 -11.80
C PRO A 118 33.10 15.69 -11.44
N PRO A 119 34.30 15.62 -12.05
CA PRO A 119 35.37 16.56 -11.75
C PRO A 119 34.89 17.98 -12.08
N ALA A 120 34.72 18.78 -11.03
CA ALA A 120 34.62 20.21 -11.15
C ALA A 120 36.01 20.75 -11.50
N GLY A 121 36.17 21.30 -12.70
CA GLY A 121 37.30 22.15 -13.05
C GLY A 121 38.13 21.66 -14.23
N SER A 122 37.83 22.24 -15.40
CA SER A 122 38.87 22.62 -16.37
C SER A 122 38.36 23.81 -17.19
N ASP A 123 38.05 24.92 -16.50
CA ASP A 123 38.17 26.25 -17.10
C ASP A 123 39.63 26.68 -16.90
N GLU A 124 40.51 26.18 -17.78
CA GLU A 124 41.88 26.66 -17.86
C GLU A 124 41.96 27.50 -19.13
N GLY A 125 41.83 28.81 -18.94
CA GLY A 125 41.96 29.81 -19.98
C GLY A 125 43.41 29.86 -20.47
N ASP A 126 43.64 29.37 -21.68
CA ASP A 126 44.87 29.62 -22.41
C ASP A 126 44.68 30.85 -23.32
N SER A 127 44.96 32.01 -22.74
CA SER A 127 45.07 33.29 -23.44
C SER A 127 46.43 33.90 -23.11
N THR A 128 47.51 33.32 -23.64
CA THR A 128 48.83 33.98 -23.63
C THR A 128 49.34 34.15 -25.05
N SER A 129 48.93 35.24 -25.70
CA SER A 129 49.62 35.75 -26.90
C SER A 129 50.91 36.47 -26.47
N PRO A 130 52.07 36.19 -27.09
CA PRO A 130 53.31 36.91 -26.79
C PRO A 130 53.32 38.33 -27.42
N PRO A 131 54.04 39.30 -26.83
CA PRO A 131 54.21 40.63 -27.41
C PRO A 131 55.11 40.57 -28.66
N ALA A 132 54.75 41.34 -29.68
CA ALA A 132 55.58 41.60 -30.85
C ALA A 132 56.55 42.75 -30.55
N ASP A 133 57.85 42.45 -30.57
CA ASP A 133 58.95 43.41 -30.65
C ASP A 133 59.72 43.13 -31.95
N ASP A 134 59.47 43.94 -32.98
CA ASP A 134 60.41 44.58 -33.93
C ASP A 134 59.66 45.29 -35.07
#